data_AF-A0AAE4MH96-F1
#
_entry.id   AF-A0AAE4MH96-F1
#
_cell.length_a   1.000
_cell.length_b   1.000
_cell.length_c   1.000
_cell.angle_alpha   90.00
_cell.angle_beta   90.00
_cell.angle_gamma   90.00
#
_symmetry.space_group_name_H-M   'P 1'
#
loop_
_entity.id
_entity.type
_entity.pdbx_description
1 polymer ?
#
loop_
_entity_poly.entity_id
_entity_poly.type
_entity_poly.pdbx_seq_one_letter_code
_entity_poly.pdbx_strand_id
1 'polypeptide(L)'
;MRKLVLILAAIIVCFIAVIIFTAGAVSVDAEDPVYQNGYLVTAFQYSGETKDVWVQCVIFRVSDILSSEQVGDVLSLPDTFSKGREVCEFPIDLPPGSYSVRLYVRERDEGSARLAAFIKNFEVI
;
A
#
# COMPACT_ATOMS: atom_id res chain seq x y z
N MET A 1 -29.97 25.00 33.80
CA MET A 1 -30.13 24.99 32.33
C MET A 1 -28.84 25.43 31.60
N ARG A 2 -28.29 26.63 31.87
CA ARG A 2 -27.10 27.16 31.18
C ARG A 2 -25.81 26.28 31.25
N LYS A 3 -25.57 25.61 32.39
CA LYS A 3 -24.45 24.66 32.56
C LYS A 3 -24.61 23.38 31.73
N LEU A 4 -25.84 22.91 31.56
CA LEU A 4 -26.14 21.69 30.79
C LEU A 4 -25.88 21.91 29.29
N VAL A 5 -26.23 23.10 28.79
CA VAL A 5 -25.97 23.52 27.40
C VAL A 5 -24.46 23.62 27.12
N LEU A 6 -23.68 24.14 28.06
CA LEU A 6 -22.21 24.25 27.92
C LEU A 6 -21.53 22.87 27.89
N ILE A 7 -22.00 21.91 28.70
CA ILE A 7 -21.48 20.53 28.71
C ILE A 7 -21.80 19.83 27.39
N LEU A 8 -23.03 19.96 26.89
CA LEU A 8 -23.43 19.40 25.59
C LEU A 8 -22.63 20.01 24.42
N ALA A 9 -22.39 21.32 24.44
CA ALA A 9 -21.57 21.99 23.42
C ALA A 9 -20.12 21.48 23.43
N ALA A 10 -19.52 21.30 24.62
CA ALA A 10 -18.17 20.78 24.75
C ALA A 10 -18.05 19.33 24.23
N ILE A 11 -19.04 18.48 24.48
CA ILE A 11 -19.08 17.10 23.98
C ILE A 11 -19.13 17.10 22.44
N ILE A 12 -20.00 17.92 21.84
CA ILE A 12 -20.14 18.00 20.38
C ILE A 12 -18.83 18.46 19.73
N VAL A 13 -18.19 19.50 20.28
CA VAL A 13 -16.91 20.00 19.76
C VAL A 13 -15.81 18.94 19.87
N CYS A 14 -15.76 18.21 20.98
CA CYS A 14 -14.80 17.13 21.18
C CYS A 14 -15.04 15.97 20.19
N PHE A 15 -16.30 15.62 19.93
CA PHE A 15 -16.68 14.58 18.98
C PHE A 15 -16.32 14.96 17.53
N ILE A 16 -16.58 16.22 17.15
CA ILE A 16 -16.19 16.75 15.83
C ILE A 16 -14.67 16.73 15.68
N ALA A 17 -13.92 17.13 16.71
CA ALA A 17 -12.47 17.07 16.68
C ALA A 17 -11.97 15.63 16.47
N VAL A 18 -12.49 14.65 17.21
CA VAL A 18 -12.12 13.23 17.04
C VAL A 18 -12.44 12.73 15.63
N ILE A 19 -13.58 13.10 15.05
CA ILE A 19 -13.93 12.72 13.67
C ILE A 19 -12.96 13.32 12.66
N ILE A 20 -12.60 14.61 12.81
CA ILE A 20 -11.64 15.28 11.92
C ILE A 20 -10.25 14.63 12.03
N PHE A 21 -9.81 14.29 13.24
CA PHE A 21 -8.52 13.64 13.45
C PHE A 21 -8.47 12.18 12.99
N THR A 22 -9.60 11.46 12.97
CA THR A 22 -9.67 10.06 12.51
C THR A 22 -9.99 9.91 11.02
N ALA A 23 -10.61 10.92 10.39
CA ALA A 23 -10.89 10.92 8.94
C ALA A 23 -9.62 11.01 8.07
N GLY A 24 -8.48 11.40 8.64
CA GLY A 24 -7.18 11.44 7.96
C GLY A 24 -6.43 10.10 7.93
N ALA A 25 -7.02 9.00 8.42
CA ALA A 25 -6.41 7.67 8.33
C ALA A 25 -6.46 7.18 6.88
N VAL A 26 -5.49 7.60 6.07
CA VAL A 26 -5.28 7.08 4.72
C VAL A 26 -4.86 5.62 4.85
N SER A 27 -5.69 4.71 4.33
CA SER A 27 -5.38 3.29 4.24
C SER A 27 -5.00 2.96 2.81
N VAL A 28 -3.74 2.58 2.58
CA VAL A 28 -3.36 1.80 1.41
C VAL A 28 -3.42 0.34 1.85
N ASP A 29 -4.10 -0.49 1.09
CA ASP A 29 -4.06 -1.96 1.23
C ASP A 29 -3.67 -2.60 -0.09
N ALA A 30 -3.00 -3.76 -0.05
CA ALA A 30 -2.54 -4.48 -1.23
C ALA A 30 -3.19 -5.86 -1.29
N GLU A 31 -3.87 -6.13 -2.41
CA GLU A 31 -4.38 -7.45 -2.75
C GLU A 31 -3.24 -8.44 -3.00
N ASP A 32 -3.55 -9.73 -2.93
CA ASP A 32 -2.56 -10.76 -3.18
C ASP A 32 -2.08 -10.71 -4.64
N PRO A 33 -0.76 -10.71 -4.87
CA PRO A 33 -0.21 -10.55 -6.21
C PRO A 33 -0.37 -11.84 -7.02
N VAL A 34 -0.66 -11.68 -8.31
CA VAL A 34 -0.80 -12.78 -9.27
C VAL A 34 0.29 -12.66 -10.32
N TYR A 35 1.01 -13.74 -10.58
CA TYR A 35 1.98 -13.79 -11.67
C TYR A 35 1.33 -14.37 -12.93
N GLN A 36 1.38 -13.61 -14.03
CA GLN A 36 0.83 -14.05 -15.31
C GLN A 36 1.56 -13.38 -16.48
N ASN A 37 1.87 -14.16 -17.52
CA ASN A 37 2.43 -13.66 -18.78
C ASN A 37 3.69 -12.79 -18.65
N GLY A 38 4.58 -13.07 -17.68
CA GLY A 38 5.79 -12.24 -17.46
C GLY A 38 5.57 -10.99 -16.61
N TYR A 39 4.39 -10.85 -15.99
CA TYR A 39 4.06 -9.73 -15.13
C TYR A 39 3.64 -10.20 -13.75
N LEU A 40 4.12 -9.50 -12.72
CA LEU A 40 3.52 -9.54 -11.40
C LEU A 40 2.43 -8.46 -11.33
N VAL A 41 1.18 -8.87 -11.18
CA VAL A 41 0.02 -7.98 -11.13
C VAL A 41 -0.48 -7.92 -9.70
N THR A 42 -0.63 -6.71 -9.17
CA THR A 42 -1.19 -6.48 -7.84
C THR A 42 -2.11 -5.28 -7.87
N ALA A 43 -3.19 -5.35 -7.09
CA ALA A 43 -4.12 -4.24 -6.97
C ALA A 43 -3.98 -3.59 -5.59
N PHE A 44 -4.08 -2.27 -5.56
CA PHE A 44 -4.04 -1.48 -4.34
C PHE A 44 -5.39 -0.81 -4.11
N GLN A 45 -5.93 -0.98 -2.91
CA GLN A 45 -7.08 -0.22 -2.46
C GLN A 45 -6.60 1.03 -1.72
N TYR A 46 -7.01 2.19 -2.23
CA TYR A 46 -6.64 3.49 -1.67
C TYR A 46 -7.86 4.28 -1.23
N SER A 47 -7.83 4.83 -0.02
CA SER A 47 -8.93 5.62 0.55
C SER A 47 -8.64 7.11 0.70
N GLY A 48 -7.42 7.55 0.35
CA GLY A 48 -6.95 8.93 0.51
C GLY A 48 -7.27 9.85 -0.67
N GLU A 49 -6.71 11.06 -0.61
CA GLU A 49 -6.77 12.06 -1.69
C GLU A 49 -5.83 11.67 -2.83
N THR A 50 -6.20 12.01 -4.07
CA THR A 50 -5.39 11.68 -5.25
C THR A 50 -3.93 12.13 -5.08
N LYS A 51 -3.00 11.20 -5.26
CA LYS A 51 -1.57 11.45 -5.03
C LYS A 51 -0.68 10.69 -6.02
N ASP A 52 0.39 11.36 -6.44
CA ASP A 52 1.44 10.75 -7.25
C ASP A 52 2.39 9.94 -6.37
N VAL A 53 2.56 8.67 -6.73
CA VAL A 53 3.32 7.70 -5.95
C VAL A 53 4.37 6.99 -6.79
N TRP A 54 5.38 6.46 -6.11
CA TRP A 54 6.23 5.39 -6.59
C TRP A 54 5.78 4.09 -5.96
N VAL A 55 5.49 3.09 -6.79
CA VAL A 55 5.29 1.73 -6.32
C VAL A 55 6.55 0.94 -6.61
N GLN A 56 7.26 0.57 -5.55
CA GLN A 56 8.49 -0.21 -5.63
C GLN A 56 8.20 -1.68 -5.35
N CYS A 57 8.70 -2.55 -6.21
CA CYS A 57 8.61 -3.99 -6.12
C CYS A 57 10.00 -4.58 -5.95
N VAL A 58 10.18 -5.42 -4.93
CA VAL A 58 11.41 -6.18 -4.67
C VAL A 58 11.03 -7.64 -4.48
N ILE A 59 11.60 -8.52 -5.30
CA ILE A 59 11.25 -9.95 -5.29
C ILE A 59 12.35 -10.77 -4.63
N PHE A 60 11.93 -11.73 -3.82
CA PHE A 60 12.79 -12.70 -3.17
C PHE A 60 12.34 -14.09 -3.55
N ARG A 61 13.25 -14.93 -4.03
CA ARG A 61 12.98 -16.38 -4.15
C ARG A 61 13.00 -16.98 -2.76
N VAL A 62 12.01 -17.82 -2.47
CA VAL A 62 11.90 -18.54 -1.19
C VAL A 62 12.35 -19.97 -1.42
N SER A 63 13.49 -20.35 -0.86
CA SER A 63 14.05 -21.70 -1.00
C SER A 63 13.63 -22.61 0.15
N ASP A 64 13.48 -22.05 1.36
CA ASP A 64 12.95 -22.70 2.55
C ASP A 64 12.34 -21.66 3.50
N ILE A 65 11.89 -22.09 4.69
CA ILE A 65 11.23 -21.21 5.69
C ILE A 65 12.15 -20.08 6.19
N LEU A 66 13.47 -20.29 6.19
CA LEU A 66 14.47 -19.39 6.78
C LEU A 66 15.32 -18.66 5.73
N SER A 67 15.33 -19.12 4.49
CA SER A 67 16.17 -18.59 3.42
C SER A 67 15.35 -17.99 2.28
N SER A 68 15.69 -16.74 1.98
CA SER A 68 15.20 -16.06 0.79
C SER A 68 16.33 -15.23 0.18
N GLU A 69 16.41 -15.22 -1.14
CA GLU A 69 17.41 -14.45 -1.89
C GLU A 69 16.70 -13.44 -2.76
N GLN A 70 17.15 -12.19 -2.77
CA GLN A 70 16.61 -11.20 -3.68
C GLN A 70 16.92 -11.63 -5.11
N VAL A 71 15.89 -11.68 -5.95
CA VAL A 71 16.02 -11.97 -7.38
C VAL A 71 15.61 -10.74 -8.19
N GLY A 72 16.48 -10.35 -9.11
CA GLY A 72 16.26 -9.19 -9.99
C GLY A 72 16.45 -7.83 -9.32
N ASP A 73 16.27 -6.81 -10.15
CA ASP A 73 16.38 -5.41 -9.75
C ASP A 73 15.12 -4.92 -9.02
N VAL A 74 15.29 -3.88 -8.22
CA VAL A 74 14.16 -3.15 -7.63
C VAL A 74 13.43 -2.41 -8.75
N LEU A 75 12.19 -2.81 -9.03
CA LEU A 75 11.35 -2.13 -10.01
C LEU A 75 10.59 -1.00 -9.32
N SER A 76 10.62 0.21 -9.89
CA SER A 76 9.89 1.36 -9.36
C SER A 76 9.05 1.95 -10.48
N LEU A 77 7.72 1.83 -10.37
CA LEU A 77 6.79 2.35 -11.37
C LEU A 77 6.13 3.63 -10.87
N PRO A 78 6.05 4.68 -11.71
CA PRO A 78 5.26 5.85 -11.39
C PRO A 78 3.78 5.51 -11.52
N ASP A 79 2.99 5.85 -10.50
CA ASP A 79 1.54 5.72 -10.54
C ASP A 79 0.86 6.95 -9.90
N THR A 80 -0.45 7.08 -10.10
CA THR A 80 -1.29 8.11 -9.48
C THR A 80 -2.45 7.41 -8.79
N PHE A 81 -2.37 7.31 -7.45
CA PHE A 81 -3.43 6.67 -6.69
C PHE A 81 -4.57 7.64 -6.47
N SER A 82 -5.73 7.33 -7.04
CA SER A 82 -7.00 7.97 -6.71
C SER A 82 -7.80 7.08 -5.76
N LYS A 83 -8.77 7.67 -5.06
CA LYS A 83 -9.64 6.90 -4.17
C LYS A 83 -10.34 5.79 -4.95
N GLY A 84 -10.07 4.54 -4.59
CA GLY A 84 -10.54 3.39 -5.35
C GLY A 84 -9.51 2.27 -5.40
N ARG A 85 -9.70 1.39 -6.39
CA ARG A 85 -8.84 0.25 -6.65
C ARG A 85 -7.99 0.56 -7.88
N GLU A 86 -6.67 0.56 -7.70
CA GLU A 86 -5.70 0.75 -8.78
C GLU A 86 -4.94 -0.56 -9.03
N VAL A 87 -4.62 -0.85 -10.29
CA VAL A 87 -3.90 -2.07 -10.67
C VAL A 87 -2.52 -1.69 -11.18
N CYS A 88 -1.48 -2.28 -10.58
CA CYS A 88 -0.10 -2.10 -11.01
C CYS A 88 0.44 -3.40 -11.61
N GLU A 89 1.13 -3.28 -12.74
CA GLU A 89 1.73 -4.40 -13.45
C GLU A 89 3.25 -4.24 -13.50
N PHE A 90 3.98 -5.15 -12.88
CA PHE A 90 5.45 -5.14 -12.85
C PHE A 90 5.99 -6.14 -13.87
N PRO A 91 6.65 -5.69 -14.95
CA PRO A 91 7.28 -6.59 -15.91
C PRO A 91 8.48 -7.27 -15.25
N ILE A 92 8.39 -8.57 -15.00
CA ILE A 92 9.45 -9.34 -14.36
C ILE A 92 9.46 -10.78 -14.86
N ASP A 93 10.60 -11.20 -15.39
CA ASP A 93 10.80 -12.57 -15.83
C ASP A 93 11.25 -13.43 -14.65
N LEU A 94 10.41 -14.38 -14.26
CA LEU A 94 10.67 -15.31 -13.15
C LEU A 94 10.47 -16.73 -13.64
N PRO A 95 11.43 -17.64 -13.41
CA PRO A 95 11.18 -19.05 -13.65
C PRO A 95 10.22 -19.62 -12.59
N PRO A 96 9.62 -20.80 -12.83
CA PRO A 96 8.71 -21.44 -11.88
C PRO A 96 9.30 -21.60 -10.48
N GLY A 97 8.48 -21.39 -9.46
CA GLY A 97 8.88 -21.50 -8.05
C GLY A 97 8.07 -20.63 -7.10
N SER A 98 8.46 -20.65 -5.82
CA SER A 98 7.83 -19.88 -4.74
C SER A 98 8.62 -18.60 -4.45
N TYR A 99 7.90 -17.49 -4.30
CA TYR A 99 8.48 -16.17 -4.15
C TYR A 99 7.79 -15.36 -3.06
N SER A 100 8.51 -14.38 -2.53
CA SER A 100 8.01 -13.34 -1.65
C SER A 100 8.28 -11.98 -2.29
N VAL A 101 7.26 -11.14 -2.40
CA VAL A 101 7.39 -9.77 -2.89
C VAL A 101 7.25 -8.79 -1.73
N ARG A 102 8.12 -7.78 -1.73
CA ARG A 102 8.00 -6.60 -0.88
C ARG A 102 7.57 -5.43 -1.75
N LEU A 103 6.36 -4.93 -1.49
CA LEU A 103 5.76 -3.81 -2.19
C LEU A 103 5.86 -2.57 -1.31
N TYR A 104 6.43 -1.48 -1.80
CA TYR A 104 6.50 -0.21 -1.09
C TYR A 104 5.77 0.86 -1.89
N VAL A 105 4.84 1.56 -1.24
CA VAL A 105 4.16 2.73 -1.83
C VAL A 105 4.74 3.97 -1.16
N ARG A 106 5.31 4.87 -1.96
CA ARG A 106 5.96 6.10 -1.49
C ARG A 106 5.44 7.30 -2.24
N GLU A 107 5.33 8.43 -1.58
CA GLU A 107 5.01 9.69 -2.26
C GLU A 107 6.15 10.09 -3.21
N ARG A 108 5.80 10.67 -4.37
CA ARG A 108 6.77 11.11 -5.38
C ARG A 108 7.40 12.48 -5.04
N ASP A 109 6.87 13.20 -4.06
CA ASP A 109 7.36 14.52 -3.66
C ASP A 109 8.69 14.50 -2.90
N GLU A 110 9.34 15.66 -2.80
CA GLU A 110 10.60 15.84 -2.07
C GLU A 110 10.37 15.61 -0.58
N GLY A 111 10.88 14.47 -0.08
CA GLY A 111 10.67 14.00 1.28
C GLY A 111 10.18 12.55 1.35
N SER A 112 9.67 12.00 0.23
CA SER A 112 9.33 10.60 -0.01
C SER A 112 8.86 9.84 1.23
N ALA A 113 7.81 10.37 1.87
CA ALA A 113 7.18 9.69 2.98
C ALA A 113 6.68 8.32 2.49
N ARG A 114 7.02 7.26 3.23
CA ARG A 114 6.50 5.92 2.96
C ARG A 114 5.03 5.89 3.38
N LEU A 115 4.14 5.67 2.42
CA LEU A 115 2.70 5.50 2.66
C LEU A 115 2.41 4.13 3.26
N ALA A 116 2.98 3.07 2.66
CA ALA A 116 2.77 1.71 3.11
C ALA A 116 3.90 0.78 2.66
N ALA A 117 4.01 -0.39 3.30
CA ALA A 117 4.60 -1.53 2.60
C ALA A 117 3.95 -2.84 3.01
N PHE A 118 4.08 -3.80 2.10
CA PHE A 118 3.45 -5.10 2.17
C PHE A 118 4.50 -6.16 1.89
N ILE A 119 4.35 -7.30 2.54
CA ILE A 119 5.09 -8.52 2.25
C ILE A 119 4.05 -9.55 1.89
N LYS A 120 4.14 -10.11 0.68
CA LYS A 120 3.19 -11.07 0.15
C LYS A 120 3.95 -12.22 -0.48
N ASN A 121 3.38 -13.41 -0.45
CA ASN A 121 3.95 -14.58 -1.12
C ASN A 121 3.12 -14.90 -2.35
N PHE A 122 3.77 -15.44 -3.37
CA PHE A 122 3.11 -15.90 -4.59
C PHE A 122 3.89 -17.04 -5.22
N GLU A 123 3.22 -17.78 -6.10
CA GLU A 123 3.81 -18.88 -6.86
C GLU A 123 3.82 -18.54 -8.34
N VAL A 124 4.91 -18.91 -9.00
CA VAL A 124 5.02 -18.91 -10.46
C VAL A 124 4.88 -20.36 -10.90
N ILE A 125 3.83 -20.63 -11.69
CA ILE A 125 3.49 -21.96 -12.23
C ILE A 125 4.00 -22.08 -13.66
#